data_AF-A0A243RBG2-F1
#
_entry.id   AF-A0A243RBG2-F1
#
_cell.length_a   1.000
_cell.length_b   1.000
_cell.length_c   1.000
_cell.angle_alpha   90.00
_cell.angle_beta   90.00
_cell.angle_gamma   90.00
#
_symmetry.space_group_name_H-M   'P 1'
#
loop_
_entity.id
_entity.type
_entity.pdbx_description
1 polymer ?
#
loop_
_entity_poly.entity_id
_entity_poly.type
_entity_poly.pdbx_seq_one_letter_code
_entity_poly.pdbx_strand_id
1 'polypeptide(L)'
;MTAVSEQTVECAEEIPAYRAFPVQVLRTLRLSPSFVRVTFGGEELSGFADNGFDQRIKLALPLPGGGFASISDGAGWYQRWRSLPVELRNPIRTYT
;
A
#
# COMPACT_ATOMS: atom_id res chain seq x y z
N MET A 1 44.63 -7.37 -29.40
CA MET A 1 43.98 -8.30 -28.45
C MET A 1 43.55 -7.46 -27.27
N THR A 2 42.31 -6.99 -27.27
CA THR A 2 41.73 -6.22 -26.16
C THR A 2 40.34 -6.80 -25.92
N ALA A 3 40.18 -7.49 -24.79
CA ALA A 3 38.92 -8.09 -24.39
C ALA A 3 37.96 -6.97 -23.97
N VAL A 4 36.75 -6.98 -24.53
CA VAL A 4 35.64 -6.14 -24.08
C VAL A 4 35.02 -6.86 -22.89
N SER A 5 35.13 -6.27 -21.71
CA SER A 5 34.47 -6.77 -20.51
C SER A 5 32.96 -6.56 -20.62
N GLU A 6 32.21 -7.66 -20.66
CA GLU A 6 30.75 -7.64 -20.49
C GLU A 6 30.45 -7.28 -19.04
N GLN A 7 29.92 -6.08 -18.85
CA GLN A 7 29.46 -5.62 -17.55
C GLN A 7 28.01 -6.06 -17.41
N THR A 8 27.78 -7.15 -16.68
CA THR A 8 26.43 -7.59 -16.31
C THR A 8 25.78 -6.50 -15.48
N VAL A 9 24.82 -5.80 -16.08
CA VAL A 9 23.96 -4.86 -15.38
C VAL A 9 23.12 -5.69 -14.42
N GLU A 10 23.40 -5.58 -13.13
CA GLU A 10 22.51 -6.11 -12.09
C GLU A 10 21.21 -5.30 -12.21
N CYS A 11 20.16 -5.91 -12.75
CA CYS A 11 18.85 -5.30 -12.85
C CYS A 11 18.36 -5.04 -11.42
N ALA A 12 18.47 -3.78 -10.98
CA ALA A 12 17.86 -3.34 -9.73
C ALA A 12 16.40 -3.81 -9.72
N GLU A 13 15.99 -4.47 -8.63
CA GLU A 13 14.61 -4.91 -8.46
C GLU A 13 13.67 -3.72 -8.73
N GLU A 14 12.73 -3.88 -9.65
CA GLU A 14 11.74 -2.84 -9.91
C GLU A 14 10.90 -2.64 -8.66
N ILE A 15 11.13 -1.52 -7.95
CA ILE A 15 10.28 -1.12 -6.83
C ILE A 15 8.91 -0.76 -7.42
N PRO A 16 7.84 -1.50 -7.08
CA PRO A 16 6.53 -1.24 -7.66
C PRO A 16 6.05 0.14 -7.20
N ALA A 17 5.48 0.92 -8.13
CA ALA A 17 4.92 2.24 -7.83
C ALA A 17 3.81 2.18 -6.75
N TYR A 18 3.20 1.02 -6.55
CA TYR A 18 2.23 0.76 -5.49
C TYR A 18 2.44 -0.63 -4.88
N ARG A 19 2.51 -0.65 -3.55
CA ARG A 19 2.53 -1.87 -2.72
C ARG A 19 1.49 -1.73 -1.62
N ALA A 20 0.76 -2.80 -1.35
CA ALA A 20 -0.16 -2.92 -0.23
C ALA A 20 0.64 -3.31 1.02
N PHE A 21 0.32 -2.65 2.13
CA PHE A 21 0.96 -2.90 3.41
C PHE A 21 -0.11 -3.42 4.37
N PRO A 22 -0.10 -4.71 4.72
CA PRO A 22 -0.92 -5.23 5.79
C PRO A 22 -0.56 -4.50 7.09
N VAL A 23 -1.57 -3.96 7.77
CA VAL A 23 -1.40 -3.22 9.01
C VAL A 23 -2.44 -3.62 10.03
N GLN A 24 -2.08 -3.43 11.30
CA GLN A 24 -2.98 -3.50 12.43
C GLN A 24 -3.11 -2.13 13.10
N VAL A 25 -4.28 -1.87 13.69
CA VAL A 25 -4.48 -0.68 14.51
C VAL A 25 -3.79 -0.91 15.86
N LEU A 26 -2.75 -0.14 16.14
CA LEU A 26 -2.07 -0.16 17.43
C LEU A 26 -2.74 0.76 18.45
N ARG A 27 -3.29 1.90 17.99
CA ARG A 27 -3.92 2.88 18.86
C ARG A 27 -4.99 3.67 18.12
N THR A 28 -6.06 4.00 18.84
CA THR A 28 -7.06 4.99 18.42
C THR A 28 -7.16 6.06 19.51
N LEU A 29 -7.07 7.33 19.12
CA LEU A 29 -7.14 8.48 20.01
C LEU A 29 -8.08 9.54 19.44
N ARG A 30 -9.16 9.84 20.15
CA ARG A 30 -10.04 10.96 19.81
C ARG A 30 -9.44 12.27 20.32
N LEU A 31 -9.11 13.18 19.41
CA LEU A 31 -8.53 14.48 19.72
C LEU A 31 -9.59 15.58 19.85
N SER A 32 -10.75 15.40 19.19
CA SER A 32 -11.91 16.30 19.31
C SER A 32 -13.21 15.54 18.99
N PRO A 33 -14.41 16.16 19.13
CA PRO A 33 -15.68 15.53 18.75
C PRO A 33 -15.73 15.02 17.30
N SER A 34 -14.96 15.64 16.39
CA SER A 34 -14.92 15.29 14.97
C SER A 34 -13.54 14.83 14.46
N PHE A 35 -12.55 14.67 15.35
CA PHE A 35 -11.19 14.32 14.96
C PHE A 35 -10.64 13.11 15.73
N VAL A 36 -10.20 12.09 15.00
CA VAL A 36 -9.61 10.86 15.55
C VAL A 36 -8.27 10.62 14.87
N ARG A 37 -7.26 10.33 15.68
CA ARG A 37 -5.97 9.81 15.26
C ARG A 37 -5.96 8.29 15.39
N VAL A 38 -5.61 7.61 14.32
CA VAL A 38 -5.41 6.15 14.30
C VAL A 38 -3.93 5.91 14.03
N THR A 39 -3.29 5.06 14.83
CA THR A 39 -1.91 4.64 14.66
C THR A 39 -1.90 3.22 14.13
N PHE A 40 -1.30 3.04 12.96
CA PHE A 40 -1.09 1.74 12.33
C PHE A 40 0.32 1.22 12.61
N GLY A 41 0.45 -0.10 12.67
CA GLY A 41 1.73 -0.80 12.78
C GLY A 41 1.70 -2.11 12.02
N GLY A 42 2.85 -2.76 11.92
CA GLY A 42 3.03 -4.03 11.19
C GLY A 42 4.46 -4.14 10.69
N GLU A 43 4.98 -5.37 10.59
CA GLU A 43 6.37 -5.63 10.17
C GLU A 43 6.63 -5.13 8.74
N GLU A 44 5.63 -5.27 7.85
CA GLU A 44 5.70 -4.81 6.46
C GLU A 44 5.89 -3.29 6.32
N LEU A 45 5.53 -2.49 7.34
CA LEU A 45 5.77 -1.05 7.31
C LEU A 45 7.25 -0.67 7.38
N SER A 46 8.15 -1.61 7.67
CA SER A 46 9.60 -1.42 7.51
C SER A 46 10.01 -1.05 6.08
N GLY A 47 9.25 -1.49 5.08
CA GLY A 47 9.42 -1.12 3.67
C GLY A 47 8.52 0.03 3.22
N PHE A 48 7.80 0.69 4.14
CA PHE A 48 6.94 1.82 3.81
C PHE A 48 7.79 3.09 3.71
N ALA A 49 7.83 3.69 2.51
CA ALA A 49 8.63 4.89 2.28
C ALA A 49 8.14 6.07 3.14
N ASP A 50 9.08 6.77 3.76
CA ASP A 50 8.84 8.09 4.36
C ASP A 50 9.20 9.17 3.33
N ASN A 51 8.19 9.57 2.56
CA ASN A 51 8.37 10.57 1.51
C ASN A 51 8.26 12.02 2.04
N GLY A 52 8.20 12.21 3.37
CA GLY A 52 8.03 13.50 4.01
C GLY A 52 6.58 14.00 4.00
N PHE A 53 6.40 15.32 4.03
CA PHE A 53 5.08 15.95 4.12
C PHE A 53 4.26 15.77 2.84
N ASP A 54 2.93 15.79 3.00
CA ASP A 54 1.95 15.64 1.89
C ASP A 54 2.00 14.26 1.20
N GLN A 55 2.46 13.23 1.94
CA GLN A 55 2.45 11.86 1.47
C GLN A 55 1.01 11.33 1.36
N ARG A 56 0.56 11.13 0.13
CA ARG A 56 -0.76 10.56 -0.16
C ARG A 56 -0.77 9.05 0.01
N ILE A 57 -1.73 8.55 0.80
CA ILE A 57 -1.95 7.12 1.02
C ILE A 57 -3.37 6.70 0.64
N LYS A 58 -3.55 5.40 0.40
CA LYS A 58 -4.86 4.77 0.23
C LYS A 58 -5.07 3.74 1.33
N LEU A 59 -6.09 3.97 2.15
CA LEU A 59 -6.52 3.00 3.15
C LEU A 59 -7.62 2.14 2.56
N ALA A 60 -7.35 0.84 2.42
CA ALA A 60 -8.38 -0.14 2.12
C ALA A 60 -8.97 -0.69 3.42
N LEU A 61 -10.29 -0.70 3.50
CA LEU A 61 -11.04 -1.22 4.65
C LEU A 61 -11.56 -2.63 4.34
N PRO A 62 -11.73 -3.48 5.36
CA PRO A 62 -12.26 -4.82 5.17
C PRO A 62 -13.68 -4.77 4.60
N LEU A 63 -14.04 -5.81 3.85
CA LEU A 63 -15.41 -6.09 3.46
C LEU A 63 -16.26 -6.43 4.70
N PRO A 64 -17.60 -6.33 4.61
CA PRO A 64 -18.48 -6.91 5.63
C PRO A 64 -18.10 -8.38 5.88
N GLY A 65 -17.91 -8.76 7.14
CA GLY A 65 -17.42 -10.09 7.52
C GLY A 65 -15.89 -10.19 7.73
N GLY A 66 -15.14 -9.10 7.53
CA GLY A 66 -13.75 -8.98 8.00
C GLY A 66 -12.66 -9.37 6.99
N GLY A 67 -13.01 -9.63 5.73
CA GLY A 67 -12.08 -10.04 4.68
C GLY A 67 -11.52 -8.91 3.82
N PHE A 68 -10.37 -9.17 3.19
CA PHE A 68 -9.87 -8.37 2.08
C PHE A 68 -9.97 -9.21 0.80
N ALA A 69 -10.63 -8.69 -0.23
CA ALA A 69 -10.39 -9.19 -1.57
C ALA A 69 -8.92 -8.93 -1.92
N SER A 70 -8.35 -9.73 -2.82
CA SER A 70 -6.93 -9.62 -3.19
C SER A 70 -6.60 -8.20 -3.67
N ILE A 71 -6.11 -7.35 -2.77
CA ILE A 71 -5.50 -6.07 -3.09
C ILE A 71 -4.09 -6.43 -3.53
N SER A 72 -3.97 -6.79 -4.80
CA SER A 72 -2.71 -7.16 -5.42
C SER A 72 -1.77 -5.95 -5.51
N ASP A 73 -0.48 -6.18 -5.37
CA ASP A 73 0.56 -5.17 -5.60
C ASP A 73 0.78 -4.87 -7.09
N GLY A 74 1.58 -3.84 -7.34
CA GLY A 74 2.16 -3.58 -8.65
C GLY A 74 1.26 -2.83 -9.64
N ALA A 75 1.77 -2.69 -10.86
CA ALA A 75 1.07 -1.97 -11.93
C ALA A 75 -0.31 -2.57 -12.20
N GLY A 76 -1.30 -1.71 -12.43
CA GLY A 76 -2.68 -2.12 -12.74
C GLY A 76 -3.51 -2.60 -11.54
N TRP A 77 -3.01 -2.56 -10.29
CA TRP A 77 -3.77 -2.95 -9.10
C TRP A 77 -5.14 -2.28 -9.03
N TYR A 78 -5.20 -0.98 -9.36
CA TYR A 78 -6.43 -0.20 -9.25
C TYR A 78 -7.46 -0.65 -10.28
N GLN A 79 -7.03 -0.99 -11.50
CA GLN A 79 -7.91 -1.53 -12.52
C GLN A 79 -8.44 -2.91 -12.13
N ARG A 80 -7.58 -3.78 -11.60
CA ARG A 80 -8.00 -5.11 -11.07
C ARG A 80 -9.03 -4.97 -9.97
N TRP A 81 -8.78 -4.11 -8.97
CA TRP A 81 -9.73 -3.82 -7.91
C TRP A 81 -11.06 -3.27 -8.46
N ARG A 82 -11.03 -2.35 -9.43
CA ARG A 82 -12.24 -1.80 -10.07
C ARG A 82 -13.04 -2.83 -10.87
N SER A 83 -12.41 -3.88 -11.37
CA SER A 83 -13.06 -4.93 -12.14
C SER A 83 -13.74 -6.00 -11.27
N LEU A 84 -13.47 -6.03 -9.95
CA LEU A 84 -14.14 -6.95 -9.04
C LEU A 84 -15.66 -6.71 -9.02
N PRO A 85 -16.50 -7.72 -8.71
CA PRO A 85 -17.88 -7.51 -8.30
C PRO A 85 -17.96 -6.51 -7.13
N VAL A 86 -19.03 -5.72 -7.03
CA VAL A 86 -19.11 -4.60 -6.08
C VAL A 86 -19.00 -5.06 -4.63
N GLU A 87 -19.56 -6.22 -4.33
CA GLU A 87 -19.53 -6.92 -3.05
C GLU A 87 -18.13 -7.42 -2.66
N LEU A 88 -17.22 -7.53 -3.62
CA LEU A 88 -15.81 -7.89 -3.42
C LEU A 88 -14.89 -6.66 -3.45
N ARG A 89 -15.40 -5.45 -3.70
CA ARG A 89 -14.57 -4.24 -3.72
C ARG A 89 -14.40 -3.70 -2.30
N ASN A 90 -13.22 -3.94 -1.71
CA ASN A 90 -12.84 -3.29 -0.45
C ASN A 90 -13.05 -1.77 -0.54
N PRO A 91 -13.75 -1.14 0.42
CA PRO A 91 -13.88 0.30 0.44
C PRO A 91 -12.51 0.95 0.56
N ILE A 92 -12.18 1.88 -0.34
CA ILE A 92 -10.94 2.64 -0.29
C ILE A 92 -11.25 4.08 0.16
N ARG A 93 -10.41 4.61 1.04
CA ARG A 93 -10.33 6.03 1.39
C ARG A 93 -8.96 6.56 1.01
N THR A 94 -8.92 7.75 0.42
CA THR A 94 -7.67 8.40 0.04
C THR A 94 -7.40 9.55 1.00
N TYR A 95 -6.18 9.61 1.54
CA TYR A 95 -5.73 10.64 2.48
C TYR A 95 -4.48 11.32 1.91
N THR A 96 -4.32 12.61 2.19
CA THR A 96 -3.19 13.47 1.82
C THR A 96 -2.62 14.09 3.09
#